data_AF-A0A9D6SIH3-F1
#
_entry.id   AF-A0A9D6SIH3-F1
#
_cell.length_a   1.000
_cell.length_b   1.000
_cell.length_c   1.000
_cell.angle_alpha   90.00
_cell.angle_beta   90.00
_cell.angle_gamma   90.00
#
_symmetry.space_group_name_H-M   'P 1'
#
loop_
_entity.id
_entity.type
_entity.pdbx_description
1 polymer ?
#
loop_
_entity_poly.entity_id
_entity_poly.type
_entity_poly.pdbx_seq_one_letter_code
_entity_poly.pdbx_strand_id
1 'polypeptide(L)' 'PTTLVVFTLEEVANGVMLTVVESGFDGIPLARRAQAFSANERGWSMMEKVIEEYLAQAA' A
#
# COMPACT_ATOMS: atom_id res chain seq x y z
N PRO A 1 -3.13 17.08 -5.96
CA PRO A 1 -3.77 15.90 -6.60
C PRO A 1 -3.79 14.78 -5.57
N THR A 2 -4.84 13.97 -5.56
CA THR A 2 -4.97 12.78 -4.69
C THR A 2 -4.72 11.53 -5.51
N THR A 3 -4.16 10.51 -4.88
CA THR A 3 -4.09 9.15 -5.42
C THR A 3 -5.33 8.35 -4.99
N LEU A 4 -5.61 7.25 -5.68
CA LEU A 4 -6.61 6.27 -5.28
C LEU A 4 -5.89 5.03 -4.75
N VAL A 5 -6.23 4.63 -3.53
CA VAL A 5 -5.74 3.40 -2.90
C VAL A 5 -6.86 2.36 -2.88
N VAL A 6 -6.60 1.19 -3.42
CA VAL A 6 -7.50 0.04 -3.41
C VAL A 6 -6.87 -1.06 -2.56
N PHE A 7 -7.68 -1.60 -1.65
CA PHE A 7 -7.35 -2.77 -0.86
C PHE A 7 -8.19 -3.94 -1.37
N THR A 8 -7.54 -5.05 -1.68
CA THR A 8 -8.20 -6.29 -2.08
C THR A 8 -7.81 -7.38 -1.08
N LEU A 9 -8.82 -8.03 -0.50
CA LEU A 9 -8.66 -9.13 0.43
C LEU A 9 -9.19 -10.40 -0.23
N GLU A 10 -8.36 -11.44 -0.24
CA GLU A 10 -8.69 -12.73 -0.83
C GLU A 10 -8.38 -13.85 0.17
N GLU A 11 -9.35 -14.73 0.41
CA GLU A 11 -9.09 -15.94 1.20
C GLU A 11 -8.14 -16.88 0.43
N VAL A 12 -7.11 -17.35 1.12
CA VAL A 12 -6.14 -18.33 0.60
C VAL A 12 -6.00 -19.48 1.61
N ALA A 13 -5.41 -20.61 1.19
CA ALA A 13 -5.38 -21.83 2.00
C ALA A 13 -4.87 -21.65 3.44
N ASN A 14 -3.98 -20.68 3.68
CA ASN A 14 -3.35 -20.43 4.97
C ASN A 14 -3.58 -19.00 5.49
N GLY A 15 -4.69 -18.34 5.12
CA GLY A 15 -5.02 -17.01 5.65
C GLY A 15 -5.72 -16.12 4.64
N VAL A 16 -5.47 -14.81 4.75
CA VAL A 16 -6.00 -13.80 3.82
C VAL A 16 -4.84 -13.11 3.14
N MET A 17 -4.84 -13.08 1.81
CA MET A 17 -3.92 -12.27 1.02
C MET A 17 -4.46 -10.84 0.96
N LEU A 18 -3.61 -9.88 1.36
CA LEU A 18 -3.88 -8.45 1.17
C LEU A 18 -3.06 -7.94 -0.02
N THR A 19 -3.75 -7.44 -1.04
CA THR A 19 -3.13 -6.69 -2.14
C THR A 19 -3.46 -5.22 -2.02
N VAL A 20 -2.45 -4.35 -2.09
CA VAL A 20 -2.61 -2.89 -2.10
C VAL A 20 -2.20 -2.34 -3.46
N VAL A 21 -3.09 -1.58 -4.09
CA VAL A 21 -2.81 -0.88 -5.35
C VAL A 21 -3.04 0.62 -5.16
N GLU A 22 -2.02 1.42 -5.42
CA GLU A 22 -2.13 2.88 -5.45
C GLU A 22 -1.96 3.42 -6.87
N SER A 23 -2.92 4.22 -7.34
CA SER A 23 -2.99 4.75 -8.70
C SER A 23 -3.27 6.26 -8.74
N GLY A 24 -3.17 6.87 -9.93
CA GLY A 24 -3.39 8.31 -10.12
C GLY A 24 -2.12 9.18 -10.07
N PHE A 25 -0.93 8.56 -10.11
CA PHE A 25 0.35 9.28 -10.12
C PHE A 25 0.57 10.14 -11.37
N ASP A 26 -0.11 9.84 -12.47
CA ASP A 26 -0.15 10.65 -13.69
C ASP A 26 -0.71 12.06 -13.43
N GLY A 27 -1.65 12.19 -12.49
CA GLY A 27 -2.17 13.47 -12.01
C GLY A 27 -1.17 14.31 -11.20
N ILE A 28 0.00 13.75 -10.82
CA ILE A 28 1.07 14.47 -10.13
C ILE A 28 1.97 15.17 -11.17
N PRO A 29 2.33 16.46 -10.96
CA PRO A 29 3.29 17.15 -11.83
C PRO A 29 4.56 16.33 -12.05
N LEU A 30 5.02 16.26 -13.30
CA LEU A 30 6.14 15.42 -13.70
C LEU A 30 7.38 15.60 -12.82
N ALA A 31 7.69 16.84 -12.44
CA ALA A 31 8.83 17.20 -11.59
C ALA A 31 8.82 16.54 -10.19
N ARG A 32 7.66 16.08 -9.70
CA ARG A 32 7.51 15.44 -8.38
C ARG A 32 7.01 14.00 -8.45
N ARG A 33 6.63 13.49 -9.63
CA ARG A 33 6.00 12.18 -9.78
C ARG A 33 6.88 11.03 -9.33
N ALA A 34 8.14 11.00 -9.78
CA ALA A 34 9.09 9.96 -9.40
C ALA A 34 9.34 9.95 -7.87
N GLN A 35 9.50 11.13 -7.27
CA GLN A 35 9.66 11.26 -5.82
C GLN A 35 8.43 10.76 -5.06
N ALA A 36 7.22 11.12 -5.52
CA ALA A 36 5.98 10.67 -4.91
C ALA A 36 5.84 9.14 -4.97
N PHE A 37 6.13 8.55 -6.13
CA PHE A 37 6.08 7.09 -6.30
C PHE A 37 7.02 6.38 -5.32
N SER A 38 8.30 6.77 -5.26
CA SER A 38 9.26 6.15 -4.35
C SER A 38 8.96 6.42 -2.87
N ALA A 39 8.37 7.57 -2.53
CA ALA A 39 7.97 7.87 -1.15
C ALA A 39 6.81 6.97 -0.70
N ASN A 40 5.82 6.80 -1.57
CA ASN A 40 4.65 5.97 -1.27
C ASN A 40 5.00 4.48 -1.22
N GLU A 41 5.84 3.99 -2.14
CA GLU A 41 6.35 2.62 -2.10
C GLU A 41 7.00 2.30 -0.74
N ARG A 42 7.89 3.18 -0.25
CA ARG A 42 8.49 3.03 1.09
C ARG A 42 7.46 3.09 2.21
N GLY A 43 6.46 3.96 2.09
CA GLY A 43 5.36 4.05 3.05
C GLY A 43 4.57 2.76 3.15
N TRP A 44 4.24 2.14 2.02
CA TRP A 44 3.52 0.87 1.97
C TRP A 44 4.33 -0.29 2.56
N SER A 45 5.63 -0.40 2.25
CA SER A 45 6.49 -1.41 2.88
C SER A 45 6.60 -1.24 4.40
N MET A 46 6.43 -0.02 4.93
CA MET A 46 6.37 0.20 6.37
C MET A 46 5.01 -0.22 6.94
N MET A 47 3.92 0.08 6.23
CA MET A 47 2.57 -0.30 6.64
C MET A 47 2.35 -1.82 6.66
N GLU A 48 2.97 -2.57 5.75
CA GLU A 48 2.99 -4.04 5.78
C GLU A 48 3.45 -4.55 7.15
N LYS A 49 4.57 -4.00 7.68
CA LYS A 49 5.09 -4.37 9.00
C LYS A 49 4.14 -4.00 10.14
N VAL A 50 3.51 -2.82 10.07
CA VAL A 50 2.54 -2.39 11.08
C VAL A 50 1.33 -3.33 11.11
N ILE A 51 0.88 -3.78 9.94
CA ILE A 51 -0.21 -4.75 9.82
C ILE A 51 0.22 -6.09 10.41
N GLU A 52 1.42 -6.59 10.08
CA GLU A 52 1.98 -7.81 10.67
C GLU A 52 2.03 -7.73 12.20
N GLU A 53 2.57 -6.65 12.76
CA GLU A 53 2.69 -6.43 14.21
C GLU A 53 1.31 -6.36 14.89
N TYR A 54 0.33 -5.70 14.26
CA TYR A 54 -1.02 -5.63 14.78
C TYR A 54 -1.70 -7.01 14.79
N LEU A 55 -1.57 -7.77 13.71
CA LEU A 55 -2.14 -9.12 13.61
C LEU A 55 -1.50 -10.08 14.63
N ALA A 56 -0.19 -9.95 14.89
CA ALA A 56 0.50 -10.74 15.90
C ALA A 56 0.03 -10.44 17.33
N GLN A 57 -0.45 -9.22 17.61
CA GLN A 57 -1.02 -8.85 18.92
C GLN A 57 -2.49 -9.24 19.06
N ALA A 58 -3.22 -9.35 17.95
CA ALA A 58 -4.65 -9.67 17.94
C ALA A 58 -4.95 -11.18 17.98
N ALA A 59 -3.94 -12.03 17.79
CA ALA A 59 -4.01 -13.49 17.86
C ALA A 59 -3.84 -14.02 19.29
#